data_AF-A0A3N5E9V7-F1
#
_entry.id   AF-A0A3N5E9V7-F1
#
_cell.length_a   1.000
_cell.length_b   1.000
_cell.length_c   1.000
_cell.angle_alpha   90.00
_cell.angle_beta   90.00
_cell.angle_gamma   90.00
#
_symmetry.space_group_name_H-M   'P 1'
#
loop_
_entity.id
_entity.type
_entity.pdbx_description
1 polymer ?
#
loop_
_entity_poly.entity_id
_entity_poly.type
_entity_poly.pdbx_seq_one_letter_code
_entity_poly.pdbx_strand_id
1 'polypeptide(L)'
;MIGLARLLMVAILAQEEPRELDLAVRKLEPAAGLKADLFAAEPQLANPVALWVDDRGRVFVAETHRYNTSALYVKQHSHWYFDDLACRTVADREAMARKFLGEGASKLAVDSEIVRLLEDRAGTGRADTSTVFADGFNAMSDGCASGVLARG
;
A
#
# COMPACT_ATOMS: atom_id res chain seq x y z
N MET A 1 24.94 -0.82 26.49
CA MET A 1 25.12 -0.58 25.04
C MET A 1 24.89 -1.86 24.23
N ILE A 2 23.65 -2.36 24.16
CA ILE A 2 23.30 -3.63 23.46
C ILE A 2 22.03 -3.46 22.59
N GLY A 3 21.50 -2.23 22.48
CA GLY A 3 20.18 -1.99 21.87
C GLY A 3 20.17 -1.68 20.37
N LEU A 4 21.30 -1.35 19.75
CA LEU A 4 21.32 -0.82 18.38
C LEU A 4 21.54 -1.89 17.30
N ALA A 5 22.13 -3.03 17.66
CA ALA A 5 22.48 -4.08 16.69
C ALA A 5 21.28 -4.93 16.24
N ARG A 6 20.17 -4.93 16.99
CA ARG A 6 18.99 -5.78 16.68
C ARG A 6 17.98 -5.10 15.77
N LEU A 7 18.02 -3.78 15.63
CA LEU A 7 17.15 -3.03 14.73
C LEU A 7 17.69 -3.00 13.29
N LEU A 8 19.02 -3.02 13.14
CA LEU A 8 19.67 -3.03 11.82
C LEU A 8 19.52 -4.38 11.09
N MET A 9 19.27 -5.46 11.83
CA MET A 9 19.28 -6.84 11.30
C MET A 9 17.93 -7.28 10.71
N VAL A 10 16.83 -6.58 11.01
CA VAL A 10 15.50 -6.86 10.41
C VAL A 10 15.38 -6.25 9.01
N ALA A 11 16.06 -5.12 8.75
CA ALA A 11 16.05 -4.47 7.42
C ALA A 11 16.83 -5.25 6.34
N ILE A 12 17.68 -6.20 6.74
CA ILE A 12 18.52 -6.99 5.82
C ILE A 12 17.81 -8.25 5.31
N LEU A 13 16.72 -8.70 5.94
CA LEU A 13 16.16 -10.04 5.71
C LEU A 13 15.02 -10.15 4.68
N ALA A 14 14.72 -9.09 3.93
CA ALA A 14 13.70 -9.15 2.86
C ALA A 14 14.04 -8.32 1.62
N GLN A 15 15.31 -7.98 1.39
CA GLN A 15 15.71 -7.34 0.14
C GLN A 15 15.91 -8.44 -0.90
N GLU A 16 14.94 -8.70 -1.77
CA GLU A 16 15.21 -9.49 -2.98
C GLU A 16 16.22 -8.68 -3.83
N GLU A 17 17.40 -9.24 -4.08
CA GLU A 17 18.42 -8.59 -4.91
C GLU A 17 17.82 -8.27 -6.30
N PRO A 18 18.08 -7.12 -6.93
CA PRO A 18 17.52 -6.77 -8.25
C PRO A 18 17.67 -7.88 -9.30
N ARG A 19 18.73 -8.68 -9.18
CA ARG A 19 19.00 -9.87 -10.01
C ARG A 19 17.96 -10.98 -9.83
N GLU A 20 17.45 -11.22 -8.64
CA GLU A 20 16.44 -12.24 -8.37
C GLU A 20 15.10 -11.87 -9.00
N LEU A 21 14.73 -10.60 -8.91
CA LEU A 21 13.52 -10.05 -9.54
C LEU A 21 13.61 -10.10 -11.07
N ASP A 22 14.77 -9.78 -11.63
CA ASP A 22 15.03 -9.96 -13.06
C ASP A 22 14.91 -11.43 -13.50
N LEU A 23 15.30 -12.38 -12.64
CA LEU A 23 15.10 -13.81 -12.90
C LEU A 23 13.63 -14.23 -12.72
N ALA A 24 12.89 -13.61 -11.80
CA ALA A 24 11.48 -13.89 -11.58
C ALA A 24 10.64 -13.47 -12.80
N VAL A 25 10.88 -12.28 -13.37
CA VAL A 25 10.19 -11.82 -14.57
C VAL A 25 10.39 -12.75 -15.76
N ARG A 26 11.58 -13.37 -15.89
CA ARG A 26 11.86 -14.35 -16.95
C ARG A 26 11.05 -15.65 -16.85
N LYS A 27 10.44 -15.92 -15.69
CA LYS A 27 9.55 -17.07 -15.50
C LYS A 27 8.11 -16.78 -15.91
N LEU A 28 7.78 -15.52 -16.22
CA LEU A 28 6.48 -15.17 -16.78
C LEU A 28 6.39 -15.71 -18.22
N GLU A 29 5.21 -16.19 -18.59
CA GLU A 29 4.89 -16.65 -19.94
C GLU A 29 3.82 -15.73 -20.54
N PRO A 30 4.20 -14.55 -21.09
CA PRO A 30 3.23 -13.67 -21.73
C PRO A 30 2.58 -14.35 -22.94
N ALA A 31 1.35 -13.96 -23.24
CA ALA A 31 0.69 -14.38 -24.48
C ALA A 31 1.51 -13.97 -25.72
N ALA A 32 1.31 -14.66 -26.83
CA ALA A 32 2.02 -14.40 -28.07
C ALA A 32 1.92 -12.91 -28.47
N GLY A 33 3.06 -12.28 -28.75
CA GLY A 33 3.16 -10.86 -29.09
C GLY A 33 3.29 -9.90 -27.90
N LEU A 34 3.24 -10.40 -26.65
CA LEU A 34 3.45 -9.60 -25.43
C LEU A 34 4.86 -9.82 -24.86
N LYS A 35 5.35 -8.79 -24.14
CA LYS A 35 6.60 -8.81 -23.38
C LYS A 35 6.33 -8.36 -21.95
N ALA A 36 7.02 -8.95 -20.98
CA ALA A 36 7.02 -8.50 -19.59
C ALA A 36 8.45 -8.12 -19.18
N ASP A 37 8.61 -6.95 -18.58
CA ASP A 37 9.86 -6.43 -18.03
C ASP A 37 9.65 -5.89 -16.61
N LEU A 38 10.70 -5.88 -15.79
CA LEU A 38 10.66 -5.27 -14.46
C LEU A 38 10.72 -3.74 -14.58
N PHE A 39 9.66 -3.04 -14.17
CA PHE A 39 9.64 -1.57 -14.16
C PHE A 39 10.21 -0.98 -12.85
N ALA A 40 9.76 -1.48 -11.70
CA ALA A 40 10.20 -1.05 -10.37
C ALA A 40 10.07 -2.19 -9.38
N ALA A 41 10.88 -2.16 -8.32
CA ALA A 41 10.82 -3.11 -7.21
C ALA A 41 11.30 -2.48 -5.91
N GLU A 42 11.26 -3.23 -4.81
CA GLU A 42 11.90 -2.79 -3.56
C GLU A 42 13.38 -2.42 -3.83
N PRO A 43 13.90 -1.33 -3.23
CA PRO A 43 13.28 -0.46 -2.22
C PRO A 43 12.48 0.73 -2.80
N GLN A 44 12.19 0.77 -4.10
CA GLN A 44 11.51 1.90 -4.74
C GLN A 44 10.04 2.04 -4.33
N LEU A 45 9.40 0.96 -3.88
CA LEU A 45 8.03 0.94 -3.38
C LEU A 45 7.87 -0.20 -2.39
N ALA A 46 6.74 -0.23 -1.67
CA ALA A 46 6.35 -1.34 -0.80
C ALA A 46 4.84 -1.60 -0.88
N ASN A 47 4.41 -2.85 -0.67
CA ASN A 47 3.00 -3.24 -0.54
C ASN A 47 2.03 -2.60 -1.56
N PRO A 48 2.29 -2.67 -2.88
CA PRO A 48 1.41 -2.09 -3.88
C PRO A 48 0.05 -2.79 -3.90
N VAL A 49 -1.03 -2.01 -3.80
CA VAL A 49 -2.42 -2.53 -3.87
C VAL A 49 -3.21 -2.03 -5.07
N ALA A 50 -2.83 -0.87 -5.61
CA ALA A 50 -3.39 -0.32 -6.83
C ALA A 50 -2.34 0.54 -7.54
N LEU A 51 -2.45 0.69 -8.85
CA LEU A 51 -1.62 1.61 -9.61
C LEU A 51 -2.41 2.31 -10.72
N TRP A 52 -1.93 3.48 -11.13
CA TRP A 52 -2.42 4.22 -12.28
C TRP A 52 -1.25 4.81 -13.05
N VAL A 53 -1.27 4.68 -14.38
CA VAL A 53 -0.30 5.32 -15.28
C VAL A 53 -0.97 6.54 -15.90
N ASP A 54 -0.37 7.71 -15.74
CA ASP A 54 -0.91 8.94 -16.31
C ASP A 54 -0.52 9.14 -17.79
N ASP A 55 -0.97 10.27 -18.36
CA ASP A 55 -0.71 10.64 -19.76
C ASP A 55 0.77 10.95 -20.08
N ARG A 56 1.60 11.13 -19.05
CA ARG A 56 3.05 11.38 -19.13
C ARG A 56 3.86 10.12 -18.87
N GLY A 57 3.22 8.97 -18.67
CA GLY A 57 3.88 7.70 -18.39
C GLY A 57 4.41 7.59 -16.95
N ARG A 58 4.00 8.48 -16.04
CA ARG A 58 4.34 8.38 -14.62
C ARG A 58 3.43 7.36 -13.95
N VAL A 59 3.96 6.58 -13.02
CA VAL A 59 3.22 5.52 -12.34
C VAL A 59 2.95 5.93 -10.90
N PHE A 60 1.67 6.11 -10.58
CA PHE A 60 1.19 6.34 -9.22
C PHE A 60 0.80 5.00 -8.61
N VAL A 61 1.36 4.66 -7.45
CA VAL A 61 1.10 3.40 -6.76
C VAL A 61 0.52 3.72 -5.39
N ALA A 62 -0.64 3.15 -5.07
CA ALA A 62 -1.15 3.14 -3.71
C ALA A 62 -0.44 2.02 -2.94
N GLU A 63 0.25 2.38 -1.87
CA GLU A 63 0.90 1.45 -0.96
C GLU A 63 0.05 1.26 0.29
N THR A 64 -0.11 0.01 0.75
CA THR A 64 -0.75 -0.27 2.03
C THR A 64 0.25 -0.54 3.15
N HIS A 65 0.10 0.19 4.24
CA HIS A 65 0.83 0.12 5.51
C HIS A 65 -0.13 -0.07 6.69
N ARG A 66 -1.45 -0.10 6.42
CA ARG A 66 -2.51 -0.22 7.45
C ARG A 66 -3.17 -1.60 7.50
N TYR A 67 -2.89 -2.47 6.54
CA TYR A 67 -3.45 -3.82 6.51
C TYR A 67 -3.08 -4.60 7.78
N ASN A 68 -4.08 -5.20 8.44
CA ASN A 68 -3.96 -5.89 9.73
C ASN A 68 -3.49 -5.03 10.94
N THR A 69 -3.40 -3.71 10.81
CA THR A 69 -3.01 -2.82 11.93
C THR A 69 -4.05 -1.73 12.17
N SER A 70 -4.21 -0.84 11.20
CA SER A 70 -4.95 0.43 11.32
C SER A 70 -6.18 0.51 10.42
N ALA A 71 -6.53 -0.58 9.72
CA ALA A 71 -7.74 -0.69 8.91
C ALA A 71 -8.75 -1.69 9.50
N LEU A 72 -10.03 -1.33 9.50
CA LEU A 72 -11.12 -2.21 9.96
C LEU A 72 -11.29 -3.38 8.99
N TYR A 73 -11.20 -4.60 9.51
CA TYR A 73 -11.50 -5.81 8.76
C TYR A 73 -12.75 -6.50 9.30
N VAL A 74 -13.90 -6.12 8.78
CA VAL A 74 -15.23 -6.55 9.27
C VAL A 74 -15.42 -8.07 9.30
N LYS A 75 -14.68 -8.84 8.50
CA LYS A 75 -14.72 -10.31 8.53
C LYS A 75 -14.25 -10.88 9.88
N GLN A 76 -13.36 -10.19 10.61
CA GLN A 76 -12.96 -10.56 11.97
C GLN A 76 -14.02 -10.20 13.03
N HIS A 77 -15.05 -9.44 12.65
CA HIS A 77 -16.06 -8.89 13.54
C HIS A 77 -17.48 -9.23 13.09
N SER A 78 -17.72 -10.51 12.74
CA SER A 78 -19.03 -10.95 12.22
C SER A 78 -20.22 -10.64 13.15
N HIS A 79 -19.98 -10.44 14.45
CA HIS A 79 -21.00 -10.03 15.42
C HIS A 79 -21.43 -8.55 15.29
N TRP A 80 -20.76 -7.73 14.47
CA TRP A 80 -21.13 -6.32 14.19
C TRP A 80 -22.09 -6.18 13.01
N TYR A 81 -22.46 -7.30 12.37
CA TYR A 81 -23.13 -7.32 11.07
C TYR A 81 -24.34 -6.38 10.95
N PHE A 82 -25.25 -6.38 11.93
CA PHE A 82 -26.45 -5.55 11.87
C PHE A 82 -26.15 -4.06 12.06
N ASP A 83 -25.17 -3.69 12.89
CA ASP A 83 -24.73 -2.30 13.06
C ASP A 83 -24.00 -1.79 11.80
N ASP A 84 -23.17 -2.63 11.17
CA ASP A 84 -22.47 -2.29 9.92
C ASP A 84 -23.47 -2.04 8.79
N LEU A 85 -24.48 -2.91 8.63
CA LEU A 85 -25.57 -2.72 7.66
C LEU A 85 -26.43 -1.48 7.92
N ALA A 86 -26.54 -1.06 9.18
CA ALA A 86 -27.33 0.11 9.56
C ALA A 86 -26.61 1.44 9.25
N CYS A 87 -25.28 1.43 9.09
CA CYS A 87 -24.49 2.63 8.81
C CYS A 87 -24.91 3.27 7.47
N ARG A 88 -25.24 4.57 7.49
CA ARG A 88 -25.59 5.35 6.29
C ARG A 88 -24.56 6.43 5.96
N THR A 89 -23.72 6.78 6.92
CA THR A 89 -22.70 7.82 6.79
C THR A 89 -21.33 7.32 7.28
N VAL A 90 -20.28 8.08 6.97
CA VAL A 90 -18.93 7.83 7.52
C VAL A 90 -18.93 7.97 9.04
N ALA A 91 -19.64 8.98 9.57
CA ALA A 91 -19.77 9.19 11.01
C ALA A 91 -20.44 8.01 11.73
N ASP A 92 -21.40 7.32 11.10
CA ASP A 92 -22.01 6.11 11.67
C ASP A 92 -20.97 4.99 11.83
N ARG A 93 -20.10 4.80 10.82
CA ARG A 93 -19.02 3.81 10.89
C ARG A 93 -18.02 4.16 11.99
N GLU A 94 -17.71 5.43 12.15
CA GLU A 94 -16.85 5.90 13.22
C GLU A 94 -17.45 5.66 14.60
N ALA A 95 -18.74 5.96 14.77
CA ALA A 95 -19.47 5.69 16.00
C ALA A 95 -19.53 4.19 16.32
N MET A 96 -19.77 3.35 15.31
CA MET A 96 -19.73 1.89 15.43
C MET A 96 -18.34 1.41 15.87
N ALA A 97 -17.26 1.89 15.24
CA ALA A 97 -15.89 1.54 15.60
C ALA A 97 -15.61 1.89 17.07
N ARG A 98 -16.02 3.08 17.53
CA ARG A 98 -15.87 3.50 18.94
C ARG A 98 -16.71 2.62 19.88
N LYS A 99 -17.94 2.28 19.51
CA LYS A 99 -18.82 1.41 20.29
C LYS A 99 -18.18 0.05 20.56
N PHE A 100 -17.60 -0.58 19.55
CA PHE A 100 -17.12 -1.95 19.67
C PHE A 100 -15.63 -2.08 20.05
N LEU A 101 -14.78 -1.13 19.66
CA LEU A 101 -13.35 -1.16 19.98
C LEU A 101 -13.00 -0.37 21.25
N GLY A 102 -13.89 0.51 21.73
CA GLY A 102 -13.61 1.40 22.86
C GLY A 102 -12.37 2.25 22.60
N GLU A 103 -11.42 2.25 23.54
CA GLU A 103 -10.14 2.95 23.41
C GLU A 103 -9.30 2.46 22.22
N GLY A 104 -9.49 1.20 21.81
CA GLY A 104 -8.82 0.58 20.67
C GLY A 104 -9.14 1.23 19.33
N ALA A 105 -10.24 1.99 19.23
CA ALA A 105 -10.60 2.72 18.01
C ALA A 105 -9.52 3.73 17.59
N SER A 106 -8.76 4.29 18.55
CA SER A 106 -7.66 5.21 18.28
C SER A 106 -6.55 4.60 17.41
N LYS A 107 -6.36 3.28 17.46
CA LYS A 107 -5.33 2.57 16.68
C LYS A 107 -5.56 2.68 15.18
N LEU A 108 -6.82 2.82 14.75
CA LEU A 108 -7.17 2.96 13.35
C LEU A 108 -6.59 4.25 12.72
N ALA A 109 -6.15 5.22 13.51
CA ALA A 109 -5.57 6.46 13.01
C ALA A 109 -4.03 6.56 13.14
N VAL A 110 -3.36 5.45 13.52
CA VAL A 110 -1.91 5.45 13.78
C VAL A 110 -1.11 5.37 12.49
N ASP A 111 -1.33 4.34 11.69
CA ASP A 111 -0.60 4.15 10.43
C ASP A 111 -1.31 4.91 9.29
N SER A 112 -0.53 5.46 8.37
CA SER A 112 -1.01 6.16 7.18
C SER A 112 -0.75 5.36 5.92
N GLU A 113 -1.66 5.45 4.96
CA GLU A 113 -1.32 5.08 3.58
C GLU A 113 -0.55 6.18 2.88
N ILE A 114 0.06 5.81 1.75
CA ILE A 114 0.75 6.74 0.88
C ILE A 114 0.43 6.43 -0.58
N VAL A 115 0.56 7.47 -1.41
CA VAL A 115 0.67 7.34 -2.86
C VAL A 115 2.13 7.57 -3.22
N ARG A 116 2.75 6.56 -3.81
CA ARG A 116 4.09 6.60 -4.38
C ARG A 116 4.02 7.07 -5.83
N LEU A 117 4.98 7.90 -6.24
CA LEU A 117 5.21 8.26 -7.64
C LEU A 117 6.52 7.63 -8.10
N LEU A 118 6.44 6.85 -9.17
CA LEU A 118 7.57 6.23 -9.85
C LEU A 118 7.68 6.82 -11.26
N GLU A 119 8.88 7.20 -11.66
CA GLU A 119 9.13 7.77 -12.99
C GLU A 119 10.40 7.18 -13.60
N ASP A 120 10.38 6.97 -14.91
CA ASP A 120 11.54 6.65 -15.74
C ASP A 120 11.96 7.92 -16.50
N ARG A 121 12.74 8.78 -15.85
CA ARG A 121 13.16 10.05 -16.43
C ARG A 121 14.26 9.87 -17.48
N ALA A 122 15.01 8.78 -17.40
CA ALA A 122 16.08 8.41 -18.33
C ALA A 122 15.57 7.67 -19.59
N GLY A 123 14.31 7.21 -19.59
CA GLY A 123 13.70 6.51 -20.73
C GLY A 123 14.26 5.11 -20.95
N THR A 124 14.63 4.43 -19.87
CA THR A 124 15.27 3.10 -19.88
C THR A 124 14.27 1.93 -19.87
N GLY A 125 12.99 2.22 -19.68
CA GLY A 125 11.95 1.24 -19.37
C GLY A 125 11.92 0.81 -17.90
N ARG A 126 12.67 1.49 -17.03
CA ARG A 126 12.73 1.25 -15.58
C ARG A 126 12.60 2.56 -14.81
N ALA A 127 11.86 2.54 -13.70
CA ALA A 127 11.80 3.70 -12.83
C ALA A 127 13.20 4.03 -12.29
N ASP A 128 13.61 5.27 -12.42
CA ASP A 128 14.85 5.82 -11.83
C ASP A 128 14.55 6.79 -10.68
N THR A 129 13.30 7.23 -10.52
CA THR A 129 12.85 7.97 -9.35
C THR A 129 11.74 7.25 -8.59
N SER A 130 11.73 7.49 -7.28
CA SER A 130 10.70 7.06 -6.35
C SER A 130 10.52 8.14 -5.30
N THR A 131 9.30 8.68 -5.20
CA THR A 131 8.96 9.73 -4.23
C THR A 131 7.58 9.50 -3.62
N VAL A 132 7.39 9.94 -2.38
CA VAL A 132 6.04 10.02 -1.80
C VAL A 132 5.33 11.20 -2.45
N PHE A 133 4.27 10.93 -3.19
CA PHE A 133 3.45 11.96 -3.84
C PHE A 133 2.41 12.53 -2.88
N ALA A 134 1.78 11.66 -2.09
CA ALA A 134 0.82 12.05 -1.06
C ALA A 134 0.87 11.06 0.11
N ASP A 135 0.61 11.57 1.30
CA ASP A 135 0.48 10.82 2.55
C ASP A 135 -0.66 11.43 3.41
N GLY A 136 -0.81 10.98 4.65
CA GLY A 136 -1.84 11.49 5.57
C GLY A 136 -3.21 10.83 5.42
N PHE A 137 -3.27 9.66 4.78
CA PHE A 137 -4.47 8.83 4.68
C PHE A 137 -4.59 7.93 5.92
N ASN A 138 -4.82 8.56 7.08
CA ASN A 138 -4.86 7.91 8.38
C ASN A 138 -6.09 8.29 9.21
N ALA A 139 -7.19 8.72 8.60
CA ALA A 139 -8.43 8.88 9.36
C ALA A 139 -8.92 7.51 9.83
N MET A 140 -9.64 7.49 10.97
CA MET A 140 -10.21 6.26 11.54
C MET A 140 -11.11 5.52 10.53
N SER A 141 -11.76 6.26 9.64
CA SER A 141 -12.62 5.74 8.58
C SER A 141 -11.88 5.34 7.30
N ASP A 142 -10.63 5.77 7.13
CA ASP A 142 -9.86 5.45 5.92
C ASP A 142 -9.57 3.95 5.88
N GLY A 143 -9.55 3.35 4.70
CA GLY A 143 -9.20 1.94 4.49
C GLY A 143 -7.77 1.75 3.98
N CYS A 144 -7.52 0.63 3.29
CA CYS A 144 -6.20 0.26 2.78
C CYS A 144 -5.80 0.93 1.45
N ALA A 145 -6.33 2.12 1.15
CA ALA A 145 -6.10 2.86 -0.10
C ALA A 145 -6.14 2.01 -1.40
N SER A 146 -7.10 1.07 -1.52
CA SER A 146 -7.16 0.10 -2.63
C SER A 146 -7.65 0.67 -3.98
N GLY A 147 -7.30 1.92 -4.27
CA GLY A 147 -7.61 2.59 -5.53
C GLY A 147 -6.83 3.90 -5.66
N VAL A 148 -6.31 4.15 -6.85
CA VAL A 148 -5.63 5.40 -7.22
C VAL A 148 -6.01 5.77 -8.65
N LEU A 149 -6.26 7.06 -8.88
CA LEU A 149 -6.59 7.61 -10.19
C LEU A 149 -5.89 8.97 -10.33
N ALA A 150 -4.91 9.06 -11.23
CA ALA A 150 -4.31 10.34 -11.59
C ALA A 150 -5.16 10.99 -12.69
N ARG A 151 -5.64 12.22 -12.44
CA ARG A 151 -6.38 13.03 -13.43
C ARG A 151 -5.58 14.27 -13.77
N GLY A 152 -5.20 14.43 -15.02
CA GLY A 152 -4.42 15.56 -15.55
C GLY A 152 -3.35 15.07 -16.51
#